data_AF-A0A3L7WED4-F1
#
_entry.id   AF-A0A3L7WED4-F1
#
_cell.length_a   1.000
_cell.length_b   1.000
_cell.length_c   1.000
_cell.angle_alpha   90.00
_cell.angle_beta   90.00
_cell.angle_gamma   90.00
#
_symmetry.space_group_name_H-M   'P 1'
#
loop_
_entity.id
_entity.type
_entity.pdbx_description
1 polymer ?
#
loop_
_entity_poly.entity_id
_entity_poly.type
_entity_poly.pdbx_seq_one_letter_code
_entity_poly.pdbx_strand_id
1 'polypeptide(L)'
;MPISVAAFLTYALLLLAGLGLTLGPIVEQATAAPVTLQGVVWMALIALAIFSITMVWQRKQAGRGFAMALTTILFPAGPYVALTLGNWLPGLPFIILALALLRGLSGSRARAWLSEV
;
A
#
# COMPACT_ATOMS: atom_id res chain seq x y z
N MET A 1 14.87 -3.18 -12.94
CA MET A 1 14.15 -2.24 -12.06
C MET A 1 15.00 -1.91 -10.83
N PRO A 2 14.93 -0.69 -10.26
CA PRO A 2 15.52 -0.37 -8.97
C PRO A 2 14.95 -1.26 -7.86
N ILE A 3 15.77 -1.68 -6.90
CA ILE A 3 15.34 -2.58 -5.83
C ILE A 3 14.20 -2.00 -4.97
N SER A 4 14.15 -0.67 -4.83
CA SER A 4 13.05 0.02 -4.13
C SER A 4 11.72 -0.07 -4.87
N VAL A 5 11.75 -0.04 -6.20
CA VAL A 5 10.56 -0.23 -7.05
C VAL A 5 10.09 -1.68 -6.98
N ALA A 6 11.03 -2.63 -7.00
CA ALA A 6 10.76 -4.06 -6.81
C ALA A 6 10.06 -4.33 -5.47
N ALA A 7 10.67 -3.87 -4.39
CA ALA A 7 10.16 -4.04 -3.04
C ALA A 7 8.78 -3.40 -2.88
N PHE A 8 8.57 -2.21 -3.46
CA PHE A 8 7.27 -1.56 -3.49
C PHE A 8 6.21 -2.41 -4.21
N LEU A 9 6.53 -2.93 -5.42
CA LEU A 9 5.60 -3.76 -6.18
C LEU A 9 5.25 -5.05 -5.43
N THR A 10 6.23 -5.71 -4.83
CA THR A 10 6.00 -6.89 -3.98
C THR A 10 5.07 -6.56 -2.83
N TYR A 11 5.35 -5.47 -2.09
CA TYR A 11 4.47 -4.98 -1.02
C TYR A 11 3.05 -4.71 -1.52
N ALA A 12 2.89 -3.97 -2.60
CA ALA A 12 1.58 -3.57 -3.12
C ALA A 12 0.76 -4.78 -3.60
N LEU A 13 1.41 -5.76 -4.24
CA LEU A 13 0.77 -7.01 -4.66
C LEU A 13 0.35 -7.86 -3.45
N LEU A 14 1.19 -7.97 -2.42
CA LEU A 14 0.83 -8.66 -1.18
C LEU A 14 -0.33 -7.98 -0.46
N LEU A 15 -0.33 -6.64 -0.41
CA LEU A 15 -1.43 -5.86 0.13
C LEU A 15 -2.73 -6.10 -0.66
N LEU A 16 -2.67 -6.06 -1.99
CA LEU A 16 -3.83 -6.31 -2.83
C LEU A 16 -4.36 -7.74 -2.68
N ALA A 17 -3.48 -8.74 -2.60
CA ALA A 17 -3.84 -10.12 -2.34
C ALA A 17 -4.53 -10.27 -0.97
N GLY A 18 -3.95 -9.64 0.07
CA GLY A 18 -4.55 -9.60 1.41
C GLY A 18 -5.93 -8.95 1.42
N LEU A 19 -6.10 -7.81 0.74
CA LEU A 19 -7.41 -7.16 0.59
C LEU A 19 -8.41 -8.08 -0.15
N GLY A 20 -7.96 -8.78 -1.20
CA GLY A 20 -8.75 -9.77 -1.93
C GLY A 20 -9.29 -10.89 -1.03
N LEU A 21 -8.48 -11.39 -0.10
CA LEU A 21 -8.90 -12.39 0.89
C LEU A 21 -9.96 -11.86 1.86
N THR A 22 -10.03 -10.55 2.08
CA THR A 22 -11.02 -9.91 2.96
C THR A 22 -12.32 -9.51 2.26
N LEU A 23 -12.50 -9.82 0.96
CA LEU A 23 -13.66 -9.37 0.20
C LEU A 23 -14.98 -9.97 0.67
N GLY A 24 -15.02 -11.22 1.13
CA GLY A 24 -16.26 -11.89 1.58
C GLY A 24 -17.02 -11.07 2.64
N PRO A 25 -16.40 -10.81 3.81
CA PRO A 25 -17.02 -9.99 4.86
C PRO A 25 -17.43 -8.58 4.41
N ILE A 26 -16.66 -7.97 3.50
CA ILE A 26 -16.94 -6.62 2.98
C ILE A 26 -18.16 -6.63 2.07
N VAL A 27 -18.31 -7.67 1.23
CA VAL A 27 -19.48 -7.85 0.37
C VAL A 27 -20.72 -8.09 1.22
N GLU A 28 -20.64 -8.94 2.25
CA GLU A 28 -21.73 -9.16 3.21
C GLU A 28 -22.13 -7.87 3.94
N GLN A 29 -21.16 -7.06 4.34
CA GLN A 29 -21.45 -5.76 4.95
C GLN A 29 -22.14 -4.81 3.96
N ALA A 30 -21.72 -4.80 2.69
CA ALA A 30 -22.29 -3.96 1.65
C ALA A 30 -23.74 -4.33 1.29
N THR A 31 -24.14 -5.60 1.43
CA THR A 31 -25.54 -6.01 1.25
C THR A 31 -26.43 -5.56 2.41
N ALA A 32 -25.90 -5.54 3.63
CA ALA A 32 -26.63 -5.07 4.82
C ALA A 32 -26.73 -3.54 4.89
N ALA A 33 -25.66 -2.83 4.53
CA ALA A 33 -25.60 -1.38 4.49
C ALA A 33 -24.78 -0.92 3.26
N PRO A 34 -25.42 -0.27 2.26
CA PRO A 34 -24.77 0.04 0.99
C PRO A 34 -23.53 0.94 1.10
N VAL A 35 -23.50 1.83 2.10
CA VAL A 35 -22.38 2.75 2.33
C VAL A 35 -22.02 2.74 3.80
N THR A 36 -20.81 2.29 4.10
CA THR A 36 -20.22 2.31 5.44
C THR A 36 -18.84 2.97 5.38
N LEU A 37 -18.40 3.59 6.47
CA LEU A 37 -17.06 4.17 6.54
C LEU A 37 -15.97 3.13 6.24
N GLN A 38 -16.13 1.91 6.78
CA GLN A 38 -15.23 0.79 6.53
C GLN A 38 -15.18 0.41 5.04
N GLY A 39 -16.35 0.28 4.40
CA GLY A 39 -16.42 -0.01 2.96
C GLY A 39 -15.73 1.05 2.11
N VAL A 40 -15.93 2.33 2.42
CA VAL A 40 -15.24 3.44 1.72
C VAL A 40 -13.73 3.37 1.89
N VAL A 41 -13.24 3.07 3.10
CA VAL A 41 -11.80 2.88 3.35
C VAL A 41 -11.26 1.71 2.51
N TRP A 42 -11.98 0.59 2.44
CA TRP A 42 -11.53 -0.59 1.66
C TRP A 42 -11.51 -0.29 0.17
N MET A 43 -12.54 0.38 -0.35
CA MET A 43 -12.58 0.81 -1.75
C MET A 43 -11.43 1.75 -2.08
N ALA A 44 -11.14 2.73 -1.21
CA ALA A 44 -10.04 3.67 -1.39
C ALA A 44 -8.68 2.95 -1.37
N LEU A 45 -8.48 2.00 -0.45
CA LEU A 45 -7.25 1.20 -0.36
C LEU A 45 -7.04 0.32 -1.61
N ILE A 46 -8.09 -0.37 -2.07
CA ILE A 46 -8.03 -1.20 -3.27
C ILE A 46 -7.72 -0.33 -4.50
N ALA A 47 -8.44 0.79 -4.67
CA ALA A 47 -8.22 1.71 -5.78
C ALA A 47 -6.79 2.27 -5.76
N LEU A 48 -6.32 2.73 -4.60
CA LEU A 48 -4.95 3.24 -4.44
C LEU A 48 -3.92 2.15 -4.75
N ALA A 49 -4.12 0.92 -4.30
CA ALA A 49 -3.22 -0.19 -4.57
C ALA A 49 -3.14 -0.53 -6.06
N ILE A 50 -4.30 -0.75 -6.70
CA ILE A 50 -4.37 -1.08 -8.13
C ILE A 50 -3.75 0.04 -8.97
N PHE A 51 -4.14 1.29 -8.73
CA PHE A 51 -3.64 2.44 -9.48
C PHE A 51 -2.13 2.66 -9.28
N SER A 52 -1.64 2.46 -8.06
CA SER A 52 -0.20 2.54 -7.79
C SER A 52 0.57 1.45 -8.53
N ILE A 53 0.07 0.21 -8.49
CA ILE A 53 0.70 -0.92 -9.18
C ILE A 53 0.75 -0.66 -10.68
N THR A 54 -0.38 -0.30 -11.30
CA THR A 54 -0.44 -0.08 -12.75
C THR A 54 0.47 1.05 -13.19
N MET A 55 0.45 2.20 -12.50
CA MET A 55 1.28 3.34 -12.85
C MET A 55 2.78 3.07 -12.67
N VAL A 56 3.16 2.36 -11.60
CA VAL A 56 4.57 1.97 -11.37
C VAL A 56 5.02 0.92 -12.38
N TRP A 57 4.16 -0.04 -12.73
CA TRP A 57 4.44 -1.05 -13.73
C TRP A 57 4.58 -0.45 -15.14
N GLN A 58 3.71 0.50 -15.48
CA GLN A 58 3.75 1.30 -16.72
C GLN A 58 4.85 2.38 -16.69
N ARG A 59 5.64 2.45 -15.62
CA ARG A 59 6.78 3.38 -15.45
C ARG A 59 6.41 4.85 -15.56
N LYS A 60 5.16 5.20 -15.24
CA LYS A 60 4.64 6.57 -15.26
C LYS A 60 5.19 7.40 -14.11
N GLN A 61 5.52 8.67 -14.37
CA GLN A 61 6.03 9.60 -13.36
C GLN A 61 5.06 9.84 -12.20
N ALA A 62 3.77 9.91 -12.49
CA ALA A 62 2.74 10.01 -11.46
C ALA A 62 2.72 8.78 -10.54
N GLY A 63 3.16 7.60 -11.01
CA GLY A 63 3.26 6.38 -10.21
C GLY A 63 4.13 6.53 -8.97
N ARG A 64 5.11 7.44 -8.96
CA ARG A 64 5.94 7.70 -7.78
C ARG A 64 5.14 8.31 -6.63
N GLY A 65 4.26 9.27 -6.93
CA GLY A 65 3.42 9.92 -5.93
C GLY A 65 2.44 8.93 -5.31
N PHE A 66 1.82 8.10 -6.16
CA PHE A 66 0.94 7.02 -5.73
C PHE A 66 1.67 5.96 -4.89
N ALA A 67 2.88 5.56 -5.29
CA ALA A 67 3.70 4.64 -4.51
C ALA A 67 4.08 5.19 -3.12
N MET A 68 4.40 6.48 -3.04
CA MET A 68 4.64 7.16 -1.76
C MET A 68 3.37 7.18 -0.91
N ALA A 69 2.22 7.53 -1.48
CA ALA A 69 0.94 7.56 -0.78
C ALA A 69 0.51 6.16 -0.28
N LEU A 70 0.71 5.11 -1.07
CA LEU A 70 0.42 3.75 -0.62
C LEU A 70 1.38 3.28 0.49
N THR A 71 2.62 3.76 0.47
CA THR A 71 3.63 3.43 1.50
C THR A 71 3.30 4.06 2.85
N THR A 72 2.68 5.25 2.89
CA THR A 72 2.37 5.92 4.16
C THR A 72 1.33 5.17 5.00
N ILE A 73 0.53 4.28 4.42
CA ILE A 73 -0.43 3.41 5.14
C ILE A 73 0.28 2.46 6.11
N LEU A 74 1.54 2.13 5.87
CA LEU A 74 2.32 1.31 6.80
C LEU A 74 2.55 2.01 8.16
N PHE A 75 2.52 3.35 8.20
CA PHE A 75 2.66 4.10 9.45
C PHE A 75 1.51 3.89 10.43
N PRO A 76 0.22 4.01 10.06
CA PRO A 76 -0.87 3.64 10.95
C PRO A 76 -1.00 2.12 11.12
N ALA A 77 -0.58 1.30 10.14
CA ALA A 77 -0.64 -0.16 10.25
C ALA A 77 0.26 -0.70 11.38
N GLY A 78 1.47 -0.14 11.56
CA GLY A 78 2.39 -0.56 12.62
C GLY A 78 1.80 -0.46 14.04
N PRO A 79 1.36 0.73 14.50
CA PRO A 79 0.66 0.92 15.77
C PRO A 79 -0.62 0.11 15.85
N TYR A 80 -1.40 0.00 14.77
CA TYR A 80 -2.62 -0.81 14.77
C TYR A 80 -2.31 -2.28 15.12
N VAL A 81 -1.31 -2.88 14.47
CA VAL A 81 -0.87 -4.25 14.76
C VAL A 81 -0.30 -4.36 16.18
N ALA A 82 0.48 -3.37 16.61
CA ALA A 82 1.08 -3.36 17.94
C ALA A 82 0.04 -3.32 19.06
N LEU A 83 -0.98 -2.46 18.91
CA LEU A 83 -2.09 -2.34 19.85
C LEU A 83 -2.97 -3.60 19.85
N THR A 84 -3.22 -4.17 18.67
CA THR A 84 -4.03 -5.40 18.54
C THR A 84 -3.38 -6.60 19.23
N LEU A 85 -2.05 -6.70 19.20
CA LEU A 85 -1.30 -7.81 19.79
C LEU A 85 -0.72 -7.49 21.19
N GLY A 86 -0.94 -6.29 21.71
CA GLY A 86 -0.43 -5.86 23.01
C GLY A 86 1.10 -5.75 23.11
N ASN A 87 1.81 -5.73 21.98
CA ASN A 87 3.27 -5.67 21.92
C ASN A 87 3.72 -4.89 20.68
N TRP A 88 4.76 -4.06 20.81
CA TRP A 88 5.30 -3.28 19.69
C TRP A 88 6.07 -4.11 18.66
N LEU A 89 6.63 -5.26 19.07
CA LEU A 89 7.52 -6.07 18.24
C LEU A 89 6.93 -6.45 16.87
N PRO A 90 5.65 -6.89 16.75
CA PRO A 90 5.04 -7.22 15.46
C PRO A 90 4.69 -5.98 14.60
N GLY A 91 4.61 -4.80 15.20
CA GLY A 91 4.36 -3.54 14.48
C GLY A 91 5.60 -2.94 13.84
N LEU A 92 6.80 -3.21 14.40
CA LEU A 92 8.07 -2.68 13.90
C LEU A 92 8.37 -3.01 12.43
N PRO A 93 8.13 -4.23 11.91
CA PRO A 93 8.38 -4.54 10.50
C PRO A 93 7.67 -3.60 9.52
N PHE A 94 6.43 -3.18 9.83
CA PHE A 94 5.67 -2.25 8.99
C PHE A 94 6.34 -0.87 8.94
N ILE A 95 6.78 -0.36 10.10
CA ILE A 95 7.45 0.95 10.20
C ILE A 95 8.81 0.92 9.49
N ILE A 96 9.59 -0.15 9.69
CA ILE A 96 10.89 -0.32 9.03
C ILE A 96 10.72 -0.39 7.52
N LEU A 97 9.74 -1.16 7.04
CA LEU A 97 9.41 -1.24 5.61
C LEU A 97 8.98 0.12 5.06
N ALA A 98 8.14 0.87 5.79
CA ALA A 98 7.70 2.22 5.40
C ALA A 98 8.90 3.15 5.18
N LEU A 99 9.81 3.21 6.15
CA LEU A 99 11.00 4.07 6.10
C LEU A 99 11.94 3.66 4.97
N ALA A 100 12.16 2.35 4.79
CA ALA A 100 13.00 1.82 3.73
C ALA A 100 12.44 2.14 2.33
N LEU A 101 11.13 1.95 2.13
CA LEU A 101 10.45 2.24 0.88
C LEU A 101 10.42 3.75 0.59
N LEU A 102 10.08 4.59 1.56
CA LEU A 102 10.07 6.06 1.36
C LEU A 102 11.45 6.60 1.00
N ARG A 103 12.50 6.12 1.69
CA ARG A 103 13.87 6.49 1.36
C ARG A 103 14.26 5.99 -0.04
N GLY A 104 13.92 4.75 -0.37
CA GLY A 104 14.24 4.12 -1.65
C GLY A 104 13.49 4.71 -2.85
N LEU A 105 12.22 5.08 -2.69
CA LEU A 105 11.36 5.68 -3.72
C LEU A 105 11.64 7.18 -3.92
N SER A 106 12.20 7.86 -2.91
CA SER A 106 12.66 9.25 -3.02
C SER A 106 13.97 9.40 -3.79
N GLY A 107 14.73 8.31 -3.96
CA GLY A 107 16.03 8.33 -4.64
C GLY A 107 15.96 8.63 -6.14
N SER A 108 17.06 9.15 -6.68
CA SER A 108 17.21 9.49 -8.11
C SER A 108 17.00 8.29 -9.03
N ARG A 109 17.41 7.08 -8.61
CA ARG A 109 17.22 5.83 -9.37
C ARG A 109 15.74 5.47 -9.58
N ALA A 110 14.91 5.64 -8.56
CA ALA A 110 13.47 5.39 -8.67
C ALA A 110 12.80 6.43 -9.58
N ARG A 111 13.22 7.70 -9.46
CA ARG A 111 12.74 8.78 -10.34
C ARG A 111 13.11 8.52 -11.81
N ALA A 112 14.35 8.12 -12.09
CA ALA A 112 14.81 7.81 -13.44
C ALA A 112 14.11 6.57 -14.02
N TRP A 113 13.72 5.61 -13.17
CA TRP A 113 12.96 4.45 -13.64
C TRP A 113 11.51 4.82 -14.03
N LEU A 114 10.91 5.74 -13.29
CA LEU A 114 9.53 6.22 -13.44
C LEU A 114 9.43 7.49 -14.32
N SER A 115 10.33 7.70 -15.27
CA SER A 115 10.34 8.92 -16.10
C SER A 115 9.65 8.76 -17.46
N GLU A 116 8.92 7.65 -17.67
CA GLU A 116 8.21 7.40 -18.91
C GLU A 116 6.90 8.21 -18.90
N VAL A 117 6.76 9.15 -19.84
CA VAL A 117 5.62 10.08 -19.93
C VAL A 117 4.41 9.38 -20.53
#